data_AF-A0A837B5T2-F1
#
_entry.id   AF-A0A837B5T2-F1
#
_cell.length_a   1.000
_cell.length_b   1.000
_cell.length_c   1.000
_cell.angle_alpha   90.00
_cell.angle_beta   90.00
_cell.angle_gamma   90.00
#
_symmetry.space_group_name_H-M   'P 1'
#
loop_
_entity.id
_entity.type
_entity.pdbx_description
1 polymer ?
#
loop_
_entity_poly.entity_id
_entity_poly.type
_entity_poly.pdbx_seq_one_letter_code
_entity_poly.pdbx_strand_id
1 'polypeptide(L)'
;MLFETLDTTGHEQVIFCHNRDAGLKAIIALHSTRLGPALGGVRMRPYPNSEAALNDALRLSRTMTYKNALAGLNVGGGKAVIIGDPRTDKTEAL
;
A
#
# COMPACT_ATOMS: atom_id res chain seq x y z
N MET A 1 -16.40 -7.36 -4.07
CA MET A 1 -15.36 -7.78 -5.03
C MET A 1 -14.29 -6.70 -5.13
N LEU A 2 -13.04 -7.03 -5.52
CA LEU A 2 -11.93 -6.07 -5.51
C LEU A 2 -12.21 -4.80 -6.32
N PHE A 3 -12.64 -4.93 -7.58
CA PHE A 3 -12.90 -3.78 -8.44
C PHE A 3 -14.01 -2.87 -7.89
N GLU A 4 -15.11 -3.44 -7.38
CA GLU A 4 -16.16 -2.67 -6.70
C GLU A 4 -15.61 -1.89 -5.50
N THR A 5 -14.68 -2.48 -4.74
CA THR A 5 -14.00 -1.77 -3.65
C THR A 5 -13.16 -0.62 -4.19
N LEU A 6 -12.41 -0.80 -5.28
CA LEU A 6 -11.62 0.28 -5.89
C LEU A 6 -12.51 1.42 -6.40
N ASP A 7 -13.62 1.09 -7.07
CA ASP A 7 -14.59 2.09 -7.57
C ASP A 7 -15.18 2.91 -6.42
N THR A 8 -15.63 2.24 -5.36
CA THR A 8 -16.25 2.91 -4.19
C THR A 8 -15.25 3.70 -3.35
N THR A 9 -13.99 3.28 -3.33
CA THR A 9 -12.95 3.96 -2.53
C THR A 9 -12.12 4.95 -3.35
N GLY A 10 -12.30 5.00 -4.67
CA GLY A 10 -11.63 5.93 -5.58
C GLY A 10 -10.14 5.65 -5.81
N HIS A 11 -9.71 4.38 -5.69
CA HIS A 11 -8.30 4.05 -5.90
C HIS A 11 -7.96 3.94 -7.38
N GLU A 12 -6.85 4.56 -7.78
CA GLU A 12 -6.34 4.50 -9.15
C GLU A 12 -5.68 3.15 -9.47
N GLN A 13 -4.96 2.54 -8.51
CA GLN A 13 -4.22 1.30 -8.78
C GLN A 13 -3.92 0.47 -7.53
N VAL A 14 -3.87 -0.85 -7.71
CA VAL A 14 -3.29 -1.81 -6.75
C VAL A 14 -2.31 -2.71 -7.47
N ILE A 15 -1.10 -2.87 -6.91
CA ILE A 15 -0.01 -3.67 -7.47
C ILE A 15 0.36 -4.74 -6.46
N PHE A 16 0.33 -6.01 -6.88
CA PHE A 16 0.80 -7.14 -6.09
C PHE A 16 2.23 -7.49 -6.52
N CYS A 17 3.17 -7.40 -5.58
CA CYS A 17 4.56 -7.76 -5.80
C CYS A 17 4.84 -9.10 -5.12
N HIS A 18 5.36 -10.06 -5.87
CA HIS A 18 5.72 -11.38 -5.36
C HIS A 18 7.09 -11.79 -5.90
N ASN A 19 7.99 -12.16 -5.00
CA ASN A 19 9.25 -12.80 -5.35
C ASN A 19 9.40 -14.07 -4.50
N ARG A 20 9.41 -15.24 -5.14
CA ARG A 20 9.49 -16.53 -4.44
C ARG A 20 10.84 -16.71 -3.76
N ASP A 21 11.93 -16.37 -4.44
CA ASP A 21 13.29 -16.65 -3.99
C ASP A 21 13.67 -15.75 -2.80
N ALA A 22 13.21 -14.50 -2.81
CA ALA A 22 13.35 -13.57 -1.69
C ALA A 22 12.27 -13.74 -0.60
N GLY A 23 11.20 -14.50 -0.86
CA GLY A 23 10.03 -14.60 0.03
C GLY A 23 9.14 -13.35 0.06
N LEU A 24 9.32 -12.39 -0.84
CA LEU A 24 8.57 -11.13 -0.86
C LEU A 24 7.10 -11.36 -1.21
N LYS A 25 6.22 -10.84 -0.34
CA LYS A 25 4.79 -10.66 -0.59
C LYS A 25 4.42 -9.24 -0.21
N ALA A 26 4.17 -8.39 -1.20
CA ALA A 26 3.85 -7.00 -0.96
C ALA A 26 2.66 -6.52 -1.80
N ILE A 27 1.97 -5.52 -1.29
CA ILE A 27 0.85 -4.85 -1.95
C ILE A 27 1.13 -3.36 -1.91
N ILE A 28 1.12 -2.73 -3.08
CA ILE A 28 1.21 -1.28 -3.24
C ILE A 28 -0.16 -0.77 -3.68
N ALA A 29 -0.77 0.09 -2.87
CA ALA A 29 -2.03 0.76 -3.19
C ALA A 29 -1.76 2.24 -3.50
N LEU A 30 -2.25 2.69 -4.66
CA LEU A 30 -2.24 4.09 -5.07
C LEU A 30 -3.69 4.57 -5.00
N HIS A 31 -3.98 5.49 -4.08
CA HIS A 31 -5.33 6.05 -3.97
C HIS A 31 -5.51 7.19 -4.97
N SER A 32 -4.64 8.19 -4.96
CA SER A 32 -4.68 9.22 -6.01
C SER A 32 -3.33 9.84 -6.32
N THR A 33 -3.14 10.23 -7.58
CA THR A 33 -1.99 10.99 -8.10
C THR A 33 -2.38 12.39 -8.61
N ARG A 34 -3.60 12.86 -8.32
CA ARG A 34 -4.16 14.12 -8.85
C ARG A 34 -3.30 15.37 -8.57
N LEU A 35 -2.67 15.45 -7.41
CA LEU A 35 -1.81 16.59 -7.03
C LEU A 35 -0.34 16.41 -7.40
N GLY A 36 0.04 15.23 -7.89
CA GLY A 36 1.42 14.83 -8.17
C GLY A 36 1.68 13.35 -7.84
N PRO A 37 2.94 12.90 -7.90
CA PRO A 37 3.30 11.50 -7.63
C PRO A 37 2.78 11.02 -6.26
N ALA A 38 2.38 9.76 -6.16
CA ALA A 38 1.88 9.19 -4.91
C ALA A 38 3.01 9.05 -3.88
N LEU A 39 2.92 9.77 -2.76
CA LEU A 39 3.85 9.64 -1.64
C LEU A 39 3.25 8.78 -0.52
N GLY A 40 4.02 7.81 -0.02
CA GLY A 40 3.59 6.92 1.04
C GLY A 40 4.73 6.10 1.63
N GLY A 41 4.67 5.80 2.91
CA GLY A 41 5.67 4.94 3.56
C GLY A 41 5.42 3.45 3.29
N VAL A 42 6.47 2.64 3.44
CA VAL A 42 6.38 1.17 3.43
C VAL A 42 6.10 0.68 4.87
N ARG A 43 5.28 -0.35 5.02
CA ARG A 43 5.07 -1.04 6.30
C ARG A 43 5.26 -2.53 6.13
N MET A 44 6.11 -3.14 6.93
CA MET A 44 6.15 -4.60 7.07
C MET A 44 5.42 -5.01 8.35
N ARG A 45 4.45 -5.92 8.23
CA ARG A 45 3.65 -6.40 9.37
C ARG A 45 3.14 -7.82 9.08
N PRO A 46 3.04 -8.70 10.09
CA PRO A 46 2.32 -9.95 9.93
C PRO A 46 0.81 -9.67 9.79
N TYR A 47 0.20 -10.22 8.75
CA TYR A 47 -1.24 -10.18 8.52
C TYR A 47 -1.81 -11.60 8.59
N PRO A 48 -3.05 -11.77 9.09
CA PRO A 48 -3.68 -13.09 9.16
C PRO A 48 -3.98 -13.69 7.77
N ASN A 49 -4.18 -12.84 6.76
CA ASN A 49 -4.40 -13.23 5.37
C ASN A 49 -4.11 -12.05 4.41
N SER A 50 -4.13 -12.31 3.10
CA SER A 50 -3.87 -11.31 2.06
C SER A 50 -4.94 -10.23 1.99
N GLU A 51 -6.20 -10.55 2.31
CA GLU A 51 -7.31 -9.59 2.33
C GLU A 51 -7.12 -8.53 3.42
N ALA A 52 -6.68 -8.93 4.62
CA ALA A 52 -6.36 -8.02 5.71
C ALA A 52 -5.20 -7.08 5.33
N ALA A 53 -4.19 -7.58 4.60
CA ALA A 53 -3.09 -6.77 4.10
C ALA A 53 -3.57 -5.76 3.04
N LEU A 54 -4.39 -6.21 2.09
CA LEU A 54 -4.98 -5.36 1.06
C LEU A 54 -5.83 -4.24 1.67
N ASN A 55 -6.73 -4.58 2.61
CA ASN A 55 -7.59 -3.60 3.27
C ASN A 55 -6.78 -2.55 4.04
N ASP A 56 -5.67 -2.94 4.68
CA ASP A 56 -4.77 -1.98 5.34
C ASP A 56 -4.06 -1.06 4.32
N ALA A 57 -3.58 -1.62 3.20
CA ALA A 57 -2.95 -0.85 2.13
C ALA A 57 -3.90 0.20 1.53
N LEU A 58 -5.12 -0.22 1.17
CA LEU A 58 -6.16 0.66 0.62
C LEU A 58 -6.50 1.79 1.61
N ARG A 59 -6.85 1.43 2.85
CA ARG A 59 -7.22 2.40 3.88
C ARG A 59 -6.13 3.45 4.12
N LEU A 60 -4.87 3.02 4.22
CA LEU A 60 -3.75 3.91 4.51
C LEU A 60 -3.35 4.78 3.32
N SER A 61 -3.41 4.26 2.09
CA SER A 61 -3.11 5.06 0.88
C SER A 61 -4.13 6.19 0.70
N ARG A 62 -5.41 5.92 1.00
CA ARG A 62 -6.45 6.95 1.09
C ARG A 62 -6.15 7.99 2.16
N THR A 63 -5.76 7.56 3.37
CA THR A 63 -5.32 8.50 4.43
C THR A 63 -4.16 9.37 3.98
N MET A 64 -3.17 8.81 3.26
CA MET A 64 -2.04 9.58 2.75
C MET A 64 -2.46 10.64 1.74
N THR A 65 -3.46 10.37 0.90
CA THR A 65 -3.97 11.36 -0.06
C THR A 65 -4.51 12.58 0.67
N TYR A 66 -5.39 12.37 1.66
CA TYR A 66 -5.95 13.49 2.44
C TYR A 66 -4.89 14.18 3.29
N LYS A 67 -3.98 13.42 3.93
CA LYS A 67 -2.91 13.99 4.75
C LYS A 67 -2.00 14.90 3.93
N ASN A 68 -1.60 14.45 2.75
CA ASN A 68 -0.71 15.21 1.87
C ASN A 68 -1.41 16.46 1.30
N ALA A 69 -2.68 16.33 0.90
CA ALA A 69 -3.48 17.46 0.43
C ALA A 69 -3.70 18.51 1.54
N LEU A 70 -4.06 18.09 2.75
CA LEU A 70 -4.22 18.99 3.91
C LEU A 70 -2.92 19.66 4.34
N ALA A 71 -1.78 19.01 4.11
CA ALA A 71 -0.46 19.57 4.35
C ALA A 71 -0.01 20.55 3.24
N GLY A 72 -0.81 20.77 2.20
CA GLY A 72 -0.47 21.66 1.09
C GLY A 72 0.66 21.14 0.19
N LEU A 73 0.86 19.81 0.14
CA LEU A 73 1.92 19.20 -0.65
C LEU A 73 1.43 18.87 -2.07
N ASN A 74 2.28 19.07 -3.08
CA ASN A 74 2.03 18.69 -4.47
C ASN A 74 2.34 17.21 -4.73
N VAL A 75 1.74 16.33 -3.91
CA VAL A 75 1.88 14.88 -4.02
C VAL A 75 0.55 14.20 -3.75
N GLY A 76 0.35 13.06 -4.41
CA GLY A 76 -0.77 12.16 -4.18
C GLY A 76 -0.59 11.30 -2.93
N GLY A 77 -1.39 10.25 -2.79
CA GLY A 77 -1.32 9.31 -1.67
C GLY A 77 -1.16 7.85 -2.11
N GLY A 78 -0.10 7.23 -1.62
CA GLY A 78 0.16 5.80 -1.80
C GLY A 78 0.43 5.09 -0.47
N LYS A 79 0.49 3.77 -0.51
CA LYS A 79 0.97 2.95 0.60
C LYS A 79 1.49 1.62 0.08
N ALA A 80 2.62 1.18 0.61
CA ALA A 80 3.07 -0.20 0.45
C ALA A 80 2.97 -0.96 1.78
N VAL A 81 2.49 -2.20 1.71
CA VAL A 81 2.55 -3.18 2.80
C VAL A 81 3.33 -4.41 2.36
N ILE A 82 4.20 -4.91 3.22
CA ILE A 82 4.92 -6.18 3.08
C ILE A 82 4.35 -7.13 4.13
N ILE A 83 3.93 -8.31 3.70
CA ILE A 83 3.38 -9.35 4.57
C ILE A 83 4.55 -10.17 5.11
N GLY A 84 4.87 -9.98 6.39
CA GLY A 84 5.95 -10.69 7.08
C GLY A 84 6.23 -10.08 8.47
N ASP A 85 6.94 -10.82 9.32
CA ASP A 85 7.37 -10.31 10.62
C ASP A 85 8.67 -9.49 10.47
N PRO A 86 8.63 -8.17 10.76
CA PRO A 86 9.81 -7.31 10.61
C PRO A 86 10.96 -7.65 11.58
N ARG A 87 10.75 -8.52 12.57
CA ARG A 87 11.77 -8.94 13.53
C ARG A 87 12.56 -10.17 13.07
N THR A 88 11.96 -11.03 12.24
CA THR A 88 12.55 -12.33 11.90
C THR A 88 12.73 -12.53 10.40
N ASP A 89 11.90 -11.92 9.57
CA ASP A 89 11.82 -12.32 8.16
C ASP A 89 12.69 -11.44 7.23
N LYS A 90 13.20 -10.30 7.73
CA LYS A 90 14.01 -9.39 6.93
C LYS A 90 15.36 -10.00 6.59
N THR A 91 15.73 -9.91 5.32
CA THR A 91 17.04 -10.29 4.80
C THR A 91 17.49 -9.26 3.77
N GLU A 92 18.74 -9.26 3.33
CA GLU A 92 19.16 -8.33 2.26
C GLU A 92 18.38 -8.54 0.95
N ALA A 93 17.95 -9.78 0.69
CA ALA A 93 17.13 -10.11 -0.47
C ALA A 93 15.66 -9.63 -0.36
N LEU A 94 15.18 -9.33 0.85
CA LEU A 94 13.78 -8.97 1.17
C LEU A 94 13.66 -7.54 1.72
#